data_AF-A0A8B6F9X8-F1
#
_entry.id   AF-A0A8B6F9X8-F1
#
_cell.length_a   1.000
_cell.length_b   1.000
_cell.length_c   1.000
_cell.angle_alpha   90.00
_cell.angle_beta   90.00
_cell.angle_gamma   90.00
#
_symmetry.space_group_name_H-M   'P 1'
#
loop_
_entity.id
_entity.type
_entity.pdbx_description
1 polymer ?
#
loop_
_entity_poly.entity_id
_entity_poly.type
_entity_poly.pdbx_seq_one_letter_code
_entity_poly.pdbx_strand_id
1 'polypeptide(L)'
;MNLTESDIHKLKRLQLNVCRQIQGLPDQIANIVTYSLLGVEPVEVEIDRLILAFLENLLHKKVTLEFKILERQLNMAKRNGQSYIIEIIQRLEKYCLPAIETLLENELHTLKWEKKTVKKHIIHYWDVKWQEQKQQKSTLKLLNIQSHAVGKAHQI
;
A
#
# COMPACT_ATOMS: atom_id res chain seq x y z
N MET A 1 3.50 -42.08 7.85
CA MET A 1 4.12 -41.57 6.61
C MET A 1 4.74 -40.24 6.95
N ASN A 2 6.07 -40.15 6.97
CA ASN A 2 6.76 -38.88 7.23
C ASN A 2 6.93 -38.16 5.90
N LEU A 3 6.46 -36.92 5.81
CA LEU A 3 6.67 -36.04 4.67
C LEU A 3 8.17 -35.79 4.52
N THR A 4 8.71 -35.99 3.32
CA THR A 4 10.12 -35.64 3.04
C THR A 4 10.25 -34.12 2.87
N GLU A 5 11.45 -33.56 3.09
CA GLU A 5 11.70 -32.13 2.83
C GLU A 5 11.37 -31.73 1.39
N SER A 6 11.55 -32.65 0.44
CA SER A 6 11.15 -32.45 -0.96
C SER A 6 9.65 -32.24 -1.11
N ASP A 7 8.83 -33.01 -0.38
CA ASP A 7 7.38 -32.90 -0.41
C ASP A 7 6.91 -31.60 0.24
N ILE A 8 7.54 -31.18 1.34
CA ILE A 8 7.29 -29.89 1.99
C ILE A 8 7.61 -28.73 1.01
N HIS A 9 8.72 -28.83 0.28
CA HIS A 9 9.07 -27.81 -0.73
C HIS A 9 8.08 -27.75 -1.89
N LYS A 10 7.62 -28.92 -2.39
CA LYS A 10 6.58 -28.98 -3.43
C LYS A 10 5.26 -28.39 -2.95
N LEU A 11 4.87 -28.66 -1.71
CA LEU A 11 3.67 -28.09 -1.08
C LEU A 11 3.77 -26.57 -0.96
N LYS A 12 4.89 -26.03 -0.47
CA LYS A 12 5.11 -24.57 -0.41
C LYS A 12 5.05 -23.91 -1.80
N ARG A 13 5.62 -24.58 -2.82
CA ARG A 13 5.59 -24.08 -4.20
C ARG A 13 4.18 -24.11 -4.79
N LEU A 14 3.43 -25.19 -4.54
CA LEU A 14 2.04 -25.32 -4.94
C LEU A 14 1.18 -24.24 -4.28
N GLN A 15 1.34 -24.04 -2.96
CA GLN A 15 0.69 -22.97 -2.21
C GLN A 15 0.96 -21.63 -2.88
N LEU A 16 2.23 -21.22 -3.05
CA LEU A 16 2.57 -19.93 -3.68
C LEU A 16 1.98 -19.76 -5.09
N ASN A 17 1.93 -20.83 -5.90
CA ASN A 17 1.34 -20.76 -7.23
C ASN A 17 -0.17 -20.54 -7.20
N VAL A 18 -0.88 -21.25 -6.31
CA VAL A 18 -2.33 -21.05 -6.09
C VAL A 18 -2.59 -19.64 -5.57
N CYS A 19 -1.77 -19.15 -4.64
CA CYS A 19 -1.85 -17.79 -4.11
C CYS A 19 -1.72 -16.72 -5.22
N ARG A 20 -0.76 -16.89 -6.14
CA ARG A 20 -0.60 -16.00 -7.31
C ARG A 20 -1.78 -16.06 -8.27
N GLN A 21 -2.36 -17.25 -8.48
CA GLN A 21 -3.56 -17.39 -9.29
C GLN A 21 -4.75 -16.68 -8.67
N ILE A 22 -4.92 -16.76 -7.35
CA ILE A 22 -5.99 -16.04 -6.63
C ILE A 22 -5.78 -14.51 -6.74
N GLN A 23 -4.54 -14.02 -6.71
CA GLN A 23 -4.21 -12.60 -6.91
C GLN A 23 -4.55 -12.08 -8.31
N GLY A 24 -4.55 -12.95 -9.33
CA GLY A 24 -4.90 -12.59 -10.70
C GLY A 24 -6.41 -12.60 -10.99
N LEU A 25 -7.23 -12.95 -10.00
CA LEU A 25 -8.69 -12.93 -10.14
C LEU A 25 -9.24 -11.49 -10.08
N PRO A 26 -10.39 -11.20 -10.71
CA PRO A 26 -10.97 -9.85 -10.77
C PRO A 26 -11.11 -9.19 -9.39
N ASP A 27 -11.15 -7.86 -9.33
CA ASP A 27 -11.16 -7.01 -8.12
C ASP A 27 -12.11 -7.46 -6.99
N GLN A 28 -13.16 -8.22 -7.31
CA GLN A 28 -14.08 -8.81 -6.34
C GLN A 28 -13.44 -9.88 -5.43
N ILE A 29 -12.31 -10.48 -5.85
CA ILE A 29 -11.59 -11.56 -5.15
C ILE A 29 -10.20 -11.11 -4.65
N ALA A 30 -9.61 -10.06 -5.25
CA ALA A 30 -8.44 -9.34 -4.75
C ALA A 30 -8.77 -8.50 -3.50
N ASN A 31 -9.50 -9.10 -2.57
CA ASN A 31 -9.91 -8.47 -1.34
C ASN A 31 -8.76 -8.49 -0.33
N ILE A 32 -8.70 -7.52 0.59
CA ILE A 32 -7.73 -7.46 1.68
C ILE A 32 -7.61 -8.81 2.41
N VAL A 33 -8.71 -9.55 2.56
CA VAL A 33 -8.74 -10.90 3.12
C VAL A 33 -7.81 -11.87 2.40
N THR A 34 -7.81 -11.84 1.07
CA THR A 34 -6.95 -12.67 0.25
C THR A 34 -5.49 -12.28 0.53
N TYR A 35 -5.15 -10.99 0.48
CA TYR A 35 -3.80 -10.53 0.76
C TYR A 35 -3.34 -10.86 2.19
N SER A 36 -4.23 -10.72 3.18
CA SER A 36 -4.02 -11.13 4.56
C SER A 36 -3.76 -12.63 4.65
N LEU A 37 -4.57 -13.49 4.02
CA LEU A 37 -4.40 -14.96 3.99
C LEU A 37 -3.11 -15.41 3.32
N LEU A 38 -2.63 -14.65 2.35
CA LEU A 38 -1.38 -14.92 1.65
C LEU A 38 -0.17 -14.32 2.38
N GLY A 39 -0.41 -13.40 3.32
CA GLY A 39 0.58 -12.59 4.00
C GLY A 39 1.48 -11.79 3.05
N VAL A 40 0.90 -11.43 1.91
CA VAL A 40 1.52 -10.58 0.89
C VAL A 40 0.81 -9.23 0.88
N GLU A 41 1.50 -8.19 0.43
CA GLU A 41 0.88 -6.87 0.28
C GLU A 41 0.09 -6.78 -1.03
N PRO A 42 -1.04 -6.05 -1.04
CA PRO A 42 -1.69 -5.69 -2.29
C PRO A 42 -0.70 -5.01 -3.22
N VAL A 43 -0.78 -5.31 -4.53
CA VAL A 43 0.09 -4.67 -5.53
C VAL A 43 -0.03 -3.14 -5.48
N GLU A 44 -1.24 -2.65 -5.19
CA GLU A 44 -1.51 -1.22 -5.00
C GLU A 44 -0.66 -0.59 -3.89
N VAL A 45 -0.33 -1.32 -2.81
CA VAL A 45 0.55 -0.82 -1.74
C VAL A 45 1.94 -0.51 -2.27
N GLU A 46 2.47 -1.39 -3.11
CA GLU A 46 3.81 -1.20 -3.67
C GLU A 46 3.84 -0.06 -4.67
N ILE A 47 2.81 0.05 -5.53
CA ILE A 47 2.65 1.16 -6.46
C ILE A 47 2.55 2.48 -5.70
N ASP A 48 1.69 2.57 -4.69
CA ASP A 48 1.49 3.79 -3.90
C ASP A 48 2.78 4.19 -3.16
N ARG A 49 3.55 3.23 -2.63
CA ARG A 49 4.86 3.50 -2.01
C ARG A 49 5.86 4.08 -3.01
N LEU A 50 5.94 3.52 -4.21
CA LEU A 50 6.84 4.01 -5.25
C LEU A 50 6.48 5.44 -5.66
N ILE A 51 5.18 5.74 -5.81
CA ILE A 51 4.70 7.10 -6.10
C ILE A 51 5.09 8.07 -4.99
N LEU A 52 4.84 7.72 -3.72
CA LEU A 52 5.16 8.59 -2.58
C LEU A 52 6.67 8.75 -2.38
N ALA A 53 7.47 7.72 -2.66
CA ALA A 53 8.93 7.81 -2.64
C ALA A 53 9.46 8.70 -3.79
N PHE A 54 8.82 8.66 -4.96
CA PHE A 54 9.16 9.55 -6.05
C PHE A 54 8.85 11.02 -5.68
N LEU A 55 7.69 11.28 -5.07
CA LEU A 55 7.35 12.60 -4.53
C LEU A 55 8.40 13.08 -3.51
N GLU A 56 8.78 12.24 -2.55
CA GLU A 56 9.84 12.55 -1.56
C GLU A 56 11.14 13.00 -2.25
N ASN A 57 11.57 12.29 -3.29
CA ASN A 57 12.76 12.63 -4.05
C ASN A 57 12.65 14.00 -4.77
N LEU A 58 11.47 14.34 -5.29
CA LEU A 58 11.22 15.65 -5.91
C LEU A 58 11.29 16.76 -4.87
N LEU A 59 10.64 16.57 -3.72
CA LEU A 59 10.58 17.56 -2.63
C LEU A 59 11.96 17.86 -2.02
N HIS A 60 12.88 16.88 -2.01
CA HIS A 60 14.27 17.09 -1.62
C HIS A 60 15.10 17.89 -2.63
N LYS A 61 14.66 17.96 -3.90
CA LYS A 61 15.41 18.55 -5.01
C LYS A 61 14.76 19.84 -5.53
N LYS A 62 14.49 20.79 -4.63
CA LYS A 62 13.76 22.04 -4.94
C LYS A 62 14.33 22.90 -6.09
N VAL A 63 15.60 22.72 -6.44
CA VAL A 63 16.27 23.52 -7.49
C VAL A 63 16.13 22.92 -8.90
N THR A 64 15.63 21.69 -9.03
CA THR A 64 15.62 21.00 -10.33
C THR A 64 14.43 21.36 -11.20
N LEU A 65 14.53 21.05 -12.50
CA LEU A 65 13.45 21.29 -13.46
C LEU A 65 12.19 20.49 -13.08
N GLU A 66 12.37 19.27 -12.60
CA GLU A 66 11.29 18.37 -12.20
C GLU A 66 10.47 18.96 -11.05
N PHE A 67 11.12 19.63 -10.08
CA PHE A 67 10.41 20.35 -9.02
C PHE A 67 9.58 21.51 -9.57
N LYS A 68 10.12 22.30 -10.50
CA LYS A 68 9.37 23.39 -11.14
C LYS A 68 8.19 22.88 -11.97
N ILE A 69 8.35 21.71 -12.61
CA ILE A 69 7.26 21.02 -13.32
C ILE A 69 6.17 20.61 -12.32
N LEU A 70 6.55 20.06 -11.16
CA LEU A 70 5.63 19.69 -10.09
C LEU A 70 4.81 20.89 -9.61
N GLU A 71 5.46 22.01 -9.28
CA GLU A 71 4.79 23.25 -8.86
C GLU A 71 3.83 23.77 -9.93
N ARG A 72 4.27 23.78 -11.19
CA ARG A 72 3.40 24.18 -12.31
C ARG A 72 2.20 23.26 -12.46
N GLN A 73 2.41 21.94 -12.39
CA GLN A 73 1.32 20.98 -12.51
C GLN A 73 0.32 21.15 -11.36
N LEU A 74 0.79 21.39 -10.14
CA LEU A 74 -0.07 21.67 -8.99
C LEU A 74 -0.94 22.90 -9.23
N ASN A 75 -0.35 24.01 -9.69
CA ASN A 75 -1.09 25.24 -9.97
C ASN A 75 -2.08 25.10 -11.13
N MET A 76 -1.82 24.19 -12.07
CA MET A 76 -2.69 23.91 -13.22
C MET A 76 -3.69 22.78 -12.96
N ALA A 77 -3.55 22.08 -11.84
CA ALA A 77 -4.33 20.89 -11.54
C ALA A 77 -5.81 21.26 -11.34
N LYS A 78 -6.68 20.67 -12.15
CA LYS A 78 -8.11 20.65 -11.85
C LYS A 78 -8.39 19.42 -10.99
N ARG A 79 -9.17 19.57 -9.92
CA ARG A 79 -9.49 18.46 -8.97
C ARG A 79 -10.03 17.18 -9.62
N ASN A 80 -10.62 17.28 -10.83
CA ASN A 80 -11.15 16.14 -11.58
C ASN A 80 -10.28 15.72 -12.78
N GLY A 81 -9.03 16.18 -12.86
CA GLY A 81 -8.10 15.85 -13.93
C GLY A 81 -7.43 14.48 -13.75
N GLN A 82 -6.84 13.96 -14.83
CA GLN A 82 -6.05 12.72 -14.84
C GLN A 82 -4.54 12.99 -14.81
N SER A 83 -4.11 14.06 -14.16
CA SER A 83 -2.69 14.41 -14.07
C SER A 83 -2.02 13.68 -12.91
N TYR A 84 -0.72 13.38 -13.07
CA TYR A 84 0.12 12.76 -12.04
C TYR A 84 0.02 13.44 -10.66
N ILE A 85 -0.08 14.77 -10.63
CA ILE A 85 -0.24 15.53 -9.38
C ILE A 85 -1.56 15.24 -8.65
N ILE A 86 -2.63 14.99 -9.40
CA ILE A 86 -3.93 14.61 -8.82
C ILE A 86 -3.86 13.19 -8.25
N GLU A 87 -3.14 12.28 -8.91
CA GLU A 87 -2.89 10.95 -8.35
C GLU A 87 -2.15 11.06 -7.01
N ILE A 88 -1.09 11.88 -6.94
CA ILE A 88 -0.37 12.14 -5.69
C ILE A 88 -1.31 12.66 -4.60
N ILE A 89 -2.11 13.70 -4.90
CA ILE A 89 -3.06 14.29 -3.94
C ILE A 89 -4.02 13.21 -3.42
N GLN A 90 -4.60 12.41 -4.30
CA GLN A 90 -5.49 11.32 -3.91
C GLN A 90 -4.82 10.29 -3.00
N ARG A 91 -3.52 10.00 -3.20
CA ARG A 91 -2.78 9.06 -2.34
C ARG A 91 -2.46 9.68 -0.98
N LEU A 92 -2.11 10.96 -0.95
CA LEU A 92 -1.91 11.68 0.30
C LEU A 92 -3.20 11.68 1.14
N GLU A 93 -4.34 11.96 0.50
CA GLU A 93 -5.67 11.90 1.13
C GLU A 93 -6.02 10.47 1.59
N LYS A 94 -5.84 9.47 0.72
CA LYS A 94 -6.10 8.05 1.02
C LYS A 94 -5.41 7.59 2.30
N TYR A 95 -4.16 8.01 2.49
CA TYR A 95 -3.36 7.62 3.65
C TYR A 95 -3.35 8.65 4.79
N CYS A 96 -4.19 9.69 4.71
CA CYS A 96 -4.24 10.78 5.69
C CYS A 96 -2.86 11.42 5.95
N LEU A 97 -2.07 11.55 4.88
CA LEU A 97 -0.77 12.20 4.89
C LEU A 97 -0.92 13.72 4.72
N PRO A 98 0.10 14.51 5.12
CA PRO A 98 0.09 15.96 4.90
C PRO A 98 -0.21 16.33 3.44
N ALA A 99 -1.00 17.39 3.26
CA ALA A 99 -1.34 17.91 1.94
C ALA A 99 -0.07 18.39 1.20
N ILE A 100 -0.12 18.34 -0.13
CA ILE A 100 1.05 18.64 -0.95
C ILE A 100 1.55 20.08 -0.78
N GLU A 101 0.63 21.02 -0.55
CA GLU A 101 0.93 22.43 -0.26
C GLU A 101 1.76 22.53 1.02
N THR A 102 1.35 21.81 2.08
CA THR A 102 2.10 21.73 3.34
C THR A 102 3.49 21.12 3.13
N LEU A 103 3.62 20.13 2.26
CA LEU A 103 4.90 19.48 1.93
C LEU A 103 5.84 20.40 1.14
N LEU A 104 5.32 21.33 0.33
CA LEU A 104 6.12 22.27 -0.46
C LEU A 104 6.68 23.42 0.40
N GLU A 105 5.83 23.94 1.30
CA GLU A 105 6.15 25.08 2.18
C GLU A 105 7.15 24.71 3.28
N ASN A 106 7.10 23.48 3.77
CA ASN A 106 7.94 23.02 4.87
C ASN A 106 9.11 22.16 4.38
N GLU A 107 10.11 21.99 5.24
CA GLU A 107 11.13 20.96 5.04
C GLU A 107 10.58 19.60 5.49
N LEU A 108 10.84 18.53 4.73
CA LEU A 108 10.33 17.19 5.04
C LEU A 108 10.71 16.72 6.46
N HIS A 109 11.88 17.14 6.95
CA HIS A 109 12.35 16.83 8.30
C HIS A 109 11.47 17.47 9.39
N THR A 110 10.95 18.69 9.18
CA THR A 110 10.08 19.35 10.17
C THR A 110 8.71 18.67 10.25
N LEU A 111 8.26 18.09 9.14
CA LEU A 111 7.01 17.32 9.06
C LEU A 111 7.15 15.86 9.53
N LYS A 112 8.34 15.44 9.97
CA LYS A 112 8.65 14.02 10.27
C LYS A 112 8.25 13.09 9.12
N TRP A 113 8.37 13.59 7.88
CA TRP A 113 8.17 12.81 6.67
C TRP A 113 9.36 11.86 6.54
N GLU A 114 9.28 10.74 7.24
CA GLU A 114 10.21 9.65 7.15
C GLU A 114 9.53 8.48 6.43
N LYS A 115 10.30 7.68 5.70
CA LYS A 115 9.82 6.41 5.11
C LYS A 115 9.09 5.52 6.12
N LYS A 116 9.49 5.58 7.40
CA LYS A 116 8.82 4.88 8.50
C LYS A 116 7.42 5.45 8.79
N THR A 117 7.26 6.77 8.75
CA THR A 117 5.98 7.47 8.93
C THR A 117 5.02 7.13 7.80
N VAL A 118 5.46 7.22 6.55
CA VAL A 118 4.63 6.85 5.38
C VAL A 118 4.19 5.39 5.45
N LYS A 119 5.14 4.48 5.71
CA LYS A 119 4.85 3.05 5.88
C LYS A 119 3.83 2.81 7.00
N LYS A 120 3.94 3.52 8.12
CA LYS A 120 2.99 3.41 9.25
C LYS A 120 1.58 3.83 8.84
N HIS A 121 1.42 4.94 8.13
CA HIS A 121 0.11 5.41 7.67
C HIS A 121 -0.53 4.45 6.66
N ILE A 122 0.27 3.92 5.73
CA ILE A 122 -0.18 2.90 4.78
C ILE A 122 -0.67 1.65 5.53
N ILE A 123 0.14 1.11 6.45
CA ILE A 123 -0.25 -0.07 7.25
C ILE A 123 -1.53 0.21 8.03
N HIS A 124 -1.62 1.38 8.68
CA HIS A 124 -2.80 1.76 9.45
C HIS A 124 -4.08 1.80 8.60
N TYR A 125 -4.03 2.40 7.40
CA TYR A 125 -5.16 2.42 6.47
C TYR A 125 -5.66 1.01 6.17
N TRP A 126 -4.74 0.08 5.87
CA TRP A 126 -5.11 -1.29 5.57
C TRP A 126 -5.59 -2.06 6.81
N ASP A 127 -5.04 -1.80 7.99
CA ASP A 127 -5.58 -2.36 9.24
C ASP A 127 -7.02 -1.90 9.49
N VAL A 128 -7.35 -0.62 9.24
CA VAL A 128 -8.72 -0.10 9.34
C VAL A 128 -9.64 -0.81 8.34
N LYS A 129 -9.21 -0.91 7.07
CA LYS A 129 -9.96 -1.63 6.03
C LYS A 129 -10.19 -3.11 6.38
N TRP A 130 -9.22 -3.76 7.01
CA TRP A 130 -9.36 -5.13 7.49
C TRP A 130 -10.45 -5.24 8.56
N GLN A 131 -10.44 -4.33 9.55
CA GLN A 131 -11.45 -4.32 10.60
C GLN A 131 -12.85 -4.05 10.06
N GLU A 132 -13.00 -3.09 9.13
CA GLU A 132 -14.28 -2.80 8.46
C GLU A 132 -14.85 -4.06 7.79
N GLN A 133 -14.01 -4.81 7.07
CA GLN A 133 -14.47 -6.01 6.40
C GLN A 133 -14.76 -7.17 7.34
N LYS A 134 -13.96 -7.33 8.39
CA LYS A 134 -14.20 -8.33 9.43
C LYS A 134 -15.55 -8.11 10.12
N GLN A 135 -15.98 -6.86 10.26
CA GLN A 135 -17.31 -6.53 10.78
C GLN A 135 -18.42 -6.86 9.77
N GLN A 136 -18.20 -6.62 8.48
CA GLN A 136 -19.20 -6.86 7.43
C GLN A 136 -19.40 -8.35 7.10
N LYS A 137 -18.36 -9.18 7.21
CA LYS A 137 -18.40 -10.60 6.81
C LYS A 137 -18.25 -11.51 8.01
N SER A 138 -19.34 -12.17 8.40
CA SER A 138 -19.39 -13.12 9.53
C SER A 138 -18.38 -14.27 9.42
N THR A 139 -18.08 -14.72 8.20
CA THR A 139 -17.12 -15.78 7.89
C THR A 139 -15.67 -15.40 8.20
N LEU A 140 -15.33 -14.11 8.23
CA LEU A 140 -13.98 -13.65 8.58
C LEU A 140 -13.67 -13.73 10.08
N LYS A 141 -14.70 -13.89 10.93
CA LYS A 141 -14.50 -14.17 12.37
C LYS A 141 -13.76 -15.49 12.59
N LEU A 142 -13.87 -16.42 11.65
CA LEU A 142 -13.16 -17.72 11.67
C LEU A 142 -11.68 -17.58 11.34
N LEU A 143 -11.27 -16.47 10.72
CA LEU A 143 -9.87 -16.14 10.42
C LEU A 143 -9.20 -15.36 11.55
N ASN A 144 -9.66 -15.52 12.79
CA ASN A 144 -9.15 -14.89 14.02
C ASN A 144 -7.67 -15.23 14.38
N ILE A 145 -6.92 -15.82 13.46
CA ILE A 145 -5.52 -16.23 13.61
C ILE A 145 -4.55 -15.05 13.43
N GLN A 146 -5.03 -13.86 13.03
CA GLN A 146 -4.17 -12.74 12.64
C GLN A 146 -4.17 -11.55 13.60
N SER A 147 -2.97 -11.04 13.86
CA SER A 147 -2.72 -9.77 14.56
C SER A 147 -2.41 -8.58 13.63
N HIS A 148 -2.16 -8.82 12.33
CA HIS A 148 -1.75 -7.79 11.36
C HIS A 148 -2.49 -8.01 10.02
N ALA A 149 -2.95 -6.93 9.36
CA ALA A 149 -3.71 -7.03 8.13
C ALA A 149 -2.87 -7.37 6.89
N VAL A 150 -1.60 -6.95 6.83
CA VAL A 150 -0.80 -7.03 5.59
C VAL A 150 0.70 -7.22 5.86
N GLY A 151 1.42 -7.87 4.92
CA GLY A 151 2.89 -7.82 4.84
C GLY A 151 3.66 -8.79 5.73
N LYS A 152 2.97 -9.70 6.43
CA LYS A 152 3.59 -10.83 7.12
C LYS A 152 2.94 -12.13 6.67
N ALA A 153 3.73 -13.02 6.07
CA ALA A 153 3.36 -14.40 5.75
C ALA A 153 2.83 -15.12 6.99
N HIS A 154 1.74 -15.88 6.83
CA HIS A 154 1.29 -16.80 7.87
C HIS A 154 2.36 -17.86 8.14
N GLN A 155 2.64 -18.11 9.41
CA GLN A 155 3.16 -19.40 9.81
C GLN A 155 1.94 -20.31 10.01
N ILE A 156 1.65 -21.12 8.99
CA ILE A 156 0.79 -22.29 9.13
C ILE A 156 1.69 -23.47 9.49
#